data_AF-A0A7K2M6A1-F1
#
_entry.id   AF-A0A7K2M6A1-F1
#
_cell.length_a   1.000
_cell.length_b   1.000
_cell.length_c   1.000
_cell.angle_alpha   90.00
_cell.angle_beta   90.00
_cell.angle_gamma   90.00
#
_symmetry.space_group_name_H-M   'P 1'
#
loop_
_entity.id
_entity.type
_entity.pdbx_description
1 polymer ?
#
loop_
_entity_poly.entity_id
_entity_poly.type
_entity_poly.pdbx_seq_one_letter_code
_entity_poly.pdbx_strand_id
1 'polypeptide(L)'
;WAAALREPALREVARDLDREWKAALTEVLAEGVAAGEFCCPDPAGAALRLTALLDGLAVQLTSYGGTVARARAQEWVDDALLRELGLDREALTSAR
;
A
#
# COMPACT_ATOMS: atom_id res chain seq x y z
N TRP A 1 1.53 -16.67 -2.64
CA TRP A 1 0.34 -16.44 -1.78
C TRP A 1 -0.65 -17.59 -1.77
N ALA A 2 -1.29 -17.99 -2.88
CA ALA A 2 -2.31 -19.05 -2.86
C ALA A 2 -1.82 -20.43 -2.32
N ALA A 3 -0.55 -20.78 -2.55
CA ALA A 3 0.06 -21.99 -1.99
C ALA A 3 0.23 -21.93 -0.45
N ALA A 4 0.46 -20.74 0.11
CA ALA A 4 0.63 -20.54 1.55
C ALA A 4 -0.67 -20.80 2.34
N LEU A 5 -1.83 -20.83 1.68
CA LEU A 5 -3.07 -21.27 2.31
C LEU A 5 -3.05 -22.75 2.68
N ARG A 6 -2.32 -23.57 1.91
CA ARG A 6 -2.30 -25.03 2.03
C ARG A 6 -1.04 -25.56 2.69
N GLU A 7 0.08 -24.86 2.56
CA GLU A 7 1.37 -25.27 3.12
C GLU A 7 1.77 -24.47 4.38
N PRO A 8 1.85 -25.10 5.57
CA PRO A 8 2.16 -24.40 6.81
C PRO A 8 3.48 -23.62 6.80
N ALA A 9 4.56 -24.20 6.29
CA ALA A 9 5.86 -23.54 6.22
C ALA A 9 5.82 -22.29 5.32
N LEU A 10 5.12 -22.37 4.18
CA LEU A 10 4.93 -21.21 3.31
C LEU A 10 4.00 -20.16 3.94
N ARG A 11 3.08 -20.56 4.82
CA ARG A 11 2.20 -19.64 5.54
C ARG A 11 2.96 -18.77 6.53
N GLU A 12 3.94 -19.33 7.23
CA GLU A 12 4.78 -18.58 8.16
C GLU A 12 5.63 -17.56 7.41
N VAL A 13 6.37 -18.00 6.38
CA VAL A 13 7.17 -17.10 5.54
C VAL A 13 6.32 -15.98 4.91
N ALA A 14 5.14 -16.32 4.39
CA ALA A 14 4.22 -15.36 3.81
C ALA A 14 3.74 -14.31 4.85
N ARG A 15 3.45 -14.73 6.08
CA ARG A 15 3.05 -13.81 7.16
C ARG A 15 4.19 -12.92 7.62
N ASP A 16 5.41 -13.44 7.67
CA ASP A 16 6.57 -12.68 8.09
C ASP A 16 6.92 -11.60 7.06
N LEU A 17 6.91 -11.95 5.77
CA LEU A 17 7.09 -10.98 4.69
C LEU A 17 6.00 -9.89 4.69
N ASP A 18 4.73 -10.27 4.90
CA ASP A 18 3.62 -9.31 5.01
C ASP A 18 3.82 -8.34 6.19
N ARG A 19 4.27 -8.86 7.34
CA ARG A 19 4.54 -8.06 8.53
C ARG A 19 5.71 -7.10 8.32
N GLU A 20 6.82 -7.60 7.78
CA GLU A 20 8.04 -6.80 7.53
C GLU A 20 7.77 -5.68 6.54
N TRP A 21 7.05 -5.97 5.44
CA TRP A 21 6.61 -4.94 4.50
C TRP A 21 5.82 -3.85 5.24
N LYS A 22 4.74 -4.23 5.93
CA LYS A 22 3.87 -3.26 6.61
C LYS A 22 4.61 -2.45 7.68
N ALA A 23 5.57 -3.07 8.37
CA ALA A 23 6.44 -2.38 9.33
C ALA A 23 7.30 -1.31 8.63
N ALA A 24 7.97 -1.65 7.53
CA ALA A 24 8.79 -0.71 6.77
C ALA A 24 7.97 0.47 6.23
N LEU A 25 6.76 0.24 5.71
CA LEU A 25 5.87 1.33 5.30
C LEU A 25 5.42 2.20 6.49
N THR A 26 5.10 1.58 7.62
CA THR A 26 4.71 2.30 8.84
C THR A 26 5.83 3.22 9.31
N GLU A 27 7.08 2.75 9.25
CA GLU A 27 8.27 3.53 9.61
C GLU A 27 8.41 4.77 8.72
N VAL A 28 8.38 4.61 7.40
CA VAL A 28 8.46 5.75 6.46
C VAL A 28 7.35 6.77 6.68
N LEU A 29 6.12 6.31 6.91
CA LEU A 29 4.98 7.19 7.20
C LEU A 29 5.17 7.94 8.53
N ALA A 30 5.65 7.25 9.57
CA ALA A 30 5.93 7.86 10.86
C ALA A 30 7.08 8.88 10.80
N GLU A 31 8.12 8.61 10.03
CA GLU A 31 9.22 9.55 9.77
C GLU A 31 8.72 10.83 9.09
N GLY A 32 7.90 10.72 8.05
CA GLY A 32 7.32 11.89 7.38
C GLY A 32 6.36 12.67 8.28
N VAL A 33 5.61 12.01 9.16
CA VAL A 33 4.82 12.69 10.20
C VAL A 33 5.72 13.42 11.19
N ALA A 34 6.80 12.79 11.66
CA ALA A 34 7.75 13.39 12.59
C ALA A 34 8.50 14.59 11.97
N ALA A 35 8.75 14.55 10.66
CA ALA A 35 9.31 15.66 9.89
C ALA A 35 8.30 16.79 9.61
N GLY A 36 7.01 16.57 9.89
CA GLY A 36 5.93 17.52 9.58
C GLY A 36 5.57 17.57 8.08
N GLU A 37 6.02 16.58 7.31
CA GLU A 37 5.73 16.46 5.88
C GLU A 37 4.33 15.87 5.63
N PHE A 38 3.83 15.01 6.53
CA PHE A 38 2.54 14.33 6.40
C PHE A 38 1.58 14.65 7.56
N CYS A 39 0.30 14.79 7.21
CA CYS A 39 -0.82 14.88 8.15
C CYS A 39 -1.49 13.50 8.33
N CYS A 40 -0.74 12.52 8.83
CA CYS A 40 -1.21 11.14 9.00
C CYS A 40 -1.34 10.79 10.51
N PRO A 41 -2.56 10.77 11.08
CA PRO A 41 -2.74 10.50 12.51
C PRO A 41 -2.55 9.02 12.90
N ASP A 42 -2.57 8.11 11.92
CA ASP A 42 -2.43 6.67 12.12
C ASP A 42 -1.55 6.03 11.02
N PRO A 43 -0.21 6.16 11.11
CA PRO A 43 0.71 5.60 10.12
C PRO A 43 0.55 4.08 9.91
N ALA A 44 0.31 3.33 10.99
CA ALA A 44 0.16 1.88 10.92
C ALA A 44 -1.12 1.48 10.19
N GLY A 45 -2.25 2.13 10.50
CA GLY A 45 -3.50 1.90 9.79
C GLY A 45 -3.44 2.37 8.34
N ALA A 46 -2.76 3.47 8.05
CA ALA A 46 -2.52 3.94 6.68
C ALA A 46 -1.73 2.90 5.87
N ALA A 47 -0.62 2.39 6.39
CA ALA A 47 0.15 1.32 5.76
C ALA A 47 -0.70 0.07 5.48
N LEU A 48 -1.55 -0.34 6.44
CA LEU A 48 -2.44 -1.48 6.27
C LEU A 48 -3.49 -1.24 5.16
N ARG A 49 -4.14 -0.07 5.13
CA ARG A 49 -5.15 0.26 4.12
C ARG A 49 -4.53 0.35 2.72
N LEU A 50 -3.37 0.98 2.59
CA LEU A 50 -2.66 1.11 1.32
C LEU A 50 -2.21 -0.25 0.78
N THR A 51 -1.63 -1.11 1.61
CA THR A 51 -1.23 -2.46 1.20
C THR A 51 -2.42 -3.33 0.83
N ALA A 52 -3.53 -3.26 1.57
CA ALA A 52 -4.76 -3.96 1.22
C ALA A 52 -5.35 -3.52 -0.12
N LEU A 53 -5.30 -2.21 -0.43
CA LEU A 53 -5.69 -1.68 -1.74
C LEU A 53 -4.79 -2.24 -2.85
N LEU A 54 -3.47 -2.20 -2.66
CA LEU A 54 -2.49 -2.72 -3.62
C LEU A 54 -2.69 -4.20 -3.90
N ASP A 55 -2.91 -5.02 -2.87
CA ASP A 55 -3.18 -6.46 -3.01
C ASP A 55 -4.45 -6.72 -3.84
N GLY A 56 -5.52 -5.98 -3.55
CA GLY A 56 -6.77 -6.06 -4.30
C GLY A 56 -6.58 -5.71 -5.78
N LEU A 57 -5.84 -4.63 -6.06
CA LEU A 57 -5.53 -4.20 -7.43
C LEU A 57 -4.61 -5.18 -8.16
N ALA A 58 -3.63 -5.76 -7.46
CA ALA A 58 -2.77 -6.79 -8.02
C ALA A 58 -3.59 -8.00 -8.48
N VAL A 59 -4.57 -8.45 -7.69
CA VAL A 59 -5.50 -9.51 -8.09
C VAL A 59 -6.31 -9.11 -9.33
N GLN A 60 -6.88 -7.90 -9.37
CA GLN A 60 -7.64 -7.42 -10.53
C GLN A 60 -6.79 -7.40 -11.82
N LEU A 61 -5.56 -6.90 -11.73
CA LEU A 61 -4.66 -6.75 -12.89
C LEU A 61 -4.09 -8.08 -13.40
N THR A 62 -3.94 -9.07 -12.52
CA THR A 62 -3.28 -10.35 -12.87
C THR A 62 -4.24 -11.49 -13.13
N SER A 63 -5.38 -11.51 -12.45
CA SER A 63 -6.33 -12.63 -12.48
C SER A 63 -7.58 -12.36 -13.33
N TYR A 64 -7.98 -11.09 -13.46
CA TYR A 64 -9.22 -10.69 -14.14
C TYR A 64 -8.92 -9.69 -15.26
N GLY A 65 -8.28 -10.19 -16.32
CA GLY A 65 -7.87 -9.39 -17.48
C GLY A 65 -8.98 -8.45 -17.99
N GLY A 66 -8.65 -7.16 -18.12
CA GLY A 66 -9.54 -6.14 -18.69
C GLY A 66 -10.52 -5.46 -17.72
N THR A 67 -10.54 -5.84 -16.43
CA THR A 67 -11.48 -5.24 -15.46
C THR A 67 -11.04 -3.85 -14.97
N VAL A 68 -9.73 -3.64 -14.82
CA VAL A 68 -9.13 -2.35 -14.42
C VAL A 68 -7.90 -2.08 -15.28
N ALA A 69 -7.84 -0.92 -15.92
CA ALA A 69 -6.64 -0.49 -16.64
C ALA A 69 -5.53 -0.12 -15.65
N ARG A 70 -4.26 -0.41 -15.97
CA ARG A 70 -3.11 -0.09 -15.11
C ARG A 70 -3.05 1.39 -14.73
N ALA A 71 -3.34 2.29 -15.67
CA ALA A 71 -3.38 3.74 -15.42
C ALA A 71 -4.43 4.10 -14.35
N ARG A 72 -5.62 3.50 -14.44
CA ARG A 72 -6.70 3.70 -13.46
C ARG A 72 -6.34 3.13 -12.09
N ALA A 73 -5.69 1.97 -12.03
CA ALA A 73 -5.19 1.42 -10.78
C ALA A 73 -4.17 2.35 -10.11
N GLN A 74 -3.25 2.94 -10.89
CA GLN A 74 -2.30 3.93 -10.37
C GLN A 74 -3.02 5.17 -9.84
N GLU A 75 -3.98 5.73 -10.59
CA GLU A 75 -4.79 6.87 -10.14
C GLU A 75 -5.46 6.59 -8.79
N TRP A 76 -6.01 5.39 -8.58
CA TRP A 76 -6.64 5.03 -7.30
C TRP A 76 -5.65 4.88 -6.14
N VAL A 77 -4.45 4.35 -6.40
CA VAL A 77 -3.39 4.27 -5.39
C VAL A 77 -2.91 5.67 -5.00
N ASP A 78 -2.66 6.53 -5.99
CA ASP A 78 -2.25 7.92 -5.77
C ASP A 78 -3.31 8.67 -4.95
N ASP A 79 -4.58 8.52 -5.32
CA ASP A 79 -5.72 9.10 -4.62
C ASP A 79 -5.87 8.62 -3.18
N ALA A 80 -5.58 7.35 -2.91
CA ALA A 80 -5.60 6.80 -1.56
C ALA A 80 -4.40 7.33 -0.75
N LEU A 81 -3.20 7.31 -1.34
CA LEU A 81 -1.97 7.81 -0.73
C LEU A 81 -2.11 9.27 -0.30
N LEU A 82 -2.56 10.15 -1.20
CA LEU A 82 -2.76 11.56 -0.90
C LEU A 82 -3.71 11.77 0.29
N ARG A 83 -4.81 11.01 0.35
CA ARG A 83 -5.77 11.10 1.47
C ARG A 83 -5.18 10.62 2.78
N GLU A 84 -4.41 9.53 2.78
CA GLU A 84 -3.77 8.99 3.99
C GLU A 84 -2.67 9.94 4.53
N LEU A 85 -1.98 10.63 3.63
CA LEU A 85 -0.91 11.58 3.98
C LEU A 85 -1.41 13.00 4.25
N GLY A 86 -2.68 13.29 3.93
CA GLY A 86 -3.23 14.65 3.99
C GLY A 86 -2.53 15.62 3.05
N LEU A 87 -2.17 15.15 1.85
CA LEU A 87 -1.47 15.92 0.82
C LEU A 87 -2.39 16.24 -0.36
N ASP A 88 -2.07 17.32 -1.06
CA ASP A 88 -2.71 17.69 -2.33
C ASP A 88 -2.01 17.02 -3.53
N ARG A 89 -2.72 16.90 -4.66
CA ARG A 89 -2.21 16.23 -5.87
C ARG A 89 -0.91 16.85 -6.40
N GLU A 90 -0.69 18.14 -6.15
CA GLU A 90 0.54 18.84 -6.55
C GLU A 90 1.80 18.21 -5.94
N ALA A 91 1.69 17.61 -4.76
CA ALA A 91 2.80 16.92 -4.09
C ALA A 91 3.34 15.73 -4.90
N LEU A 92 2.47 15.01 -5.63
CA LEU A 92 2.89 13.89 -6.48
C LEU A 92 3.58 14.34 -7.77
N THR A 93 3.28 15.56 -8.24
CA THR A 93 3.90 16.12 -9.45
C THR A 93 5.23 16.80 -9.17
N SER A 94 5.44 17.31 -7.96
CA SER A 94 6.69 17.95 -7.54
C SER A 94 7.85 16.97 -7.34
N ALA A 95 7.56 15.67 -7.21
CA ALA A 95 8.56 14.62 -6.97
C ALA A 95 9.08 13.94 -8.26
N ARG A 96 8.69 14.44 -9.45
CA ARG A 96 9.15 13.94 -10.77
C ARG A 96 10.12 14.92 -11.43
#